data_AF-A0A7Z9LD23-F1
#
_entry.id   AF-A0A7Z9LD23-F1
#
_cell.length_a   1.000
_cell.length_b   1.000
_cell.length_c   1.000
_cell.angle_alpha   90.00
_cell.angle_beta   90.00
_cell.angle_gamma   90.00
#
_symmetry.space_group_name_H-M   'P 1'
#
loop_
_entity.id
_entity.type
_entity.pdbx_description
1 polymer ?
#
loop_
_entity_poly.entity_id
_entity_poly.type
_entity_poly.pdbx_seq_one_letter_code
_entity_poly.pdbx_strand_id
1 'polypeptide(L)'
;MGRPRKGRGKRSLALCHDRIVRQHTWDGRAGEQLNSVKGTRVAAPAGPGVVERGVVVPLGGRGEDRDLQVPLDGDSPGSMKIGSSELNRGEVDMSRAGTTPAHRPWVAAELDSDQAAELARQTGLSLVVASLLLLRGIEDKEAAEAYLDPSLLSLHDPGEIPDLQTAARRIDEVRREGGTIGIYGDYDVDGVSSTALLVKAFEALGQPVSSYIPDRLTEGYGLNIEALEAMAQKGIDLVITVDGGSNDIAELEFARDRGLEVVVTDHHPIHQMPEGVLLVHPDRPDVASVSRGLSGVG
;
A
#
# COMPACT_ATOMS: atom_id res chain seq x y z
N MET A 1 12.09 59.10 -31.39
CA MET A 1 11.68 59.98 -30.26
C MET A 1 10.19 59.70 -30.03
N GLY A 2 9.74 58.93 -29.04
CA GLY A 2 9.78 59.15 -27.58
C GLY A 2 8.61 60.05 -27.19
N ARG A 3 7.56 59.67 -26.44
CA ARG A 3 7.41 59.08 -25.08
C ARG A 3 5.88 58.99 -24.75
N PRO A 4 5.38 58.53 -23.57
CA PRO A 4 5.79 57.42 -22.70
C PRO A 4 4.62 56.55 -22.12
N ARG A 5 5.06 55.41 -21.54
CA ARG A 5 4.52 54.44 -20.54
C ARG A 5 3.30 54.79 -19.65
N LYS A 6 2.53 53.73 -19.32
CA LYS A 6 2.18 53.15 -17.98
C LYS A 6 1.40 51.86 -18.24
N GLY A 7 1.50 50.71 -17.58
CA GLY A 7 2.24 50.18 -16.44
C GLY A 7 1.57 48.82 -16.13
N ARG A 8 2.32 47.70 -16.21
CA ARG A 8 1.80 46.34 -15.96
C ARG A 8 1.46 46.18 -14.48
N GLY A 9 0.20 45.89 -14.17
CA GLY A 9 -0.23 45.43 -12.85
C GLY A 9 -0.01 43.93 -12.72
N LYS A 10 0.97 43.54 -11.88
CA LYS A 10 1.11 42.18 -11.36
C LYS A 10 -0.13 41.87 -10.53
N ARG A 11 -0.92 40.85 -10.89
CA ARG A 11 -1.90 40.25 -9.97
C ARG A 11 -1.24 39.08 -9.27
N SER A 12 -1.14 39.27 -7.96
CA SER A 12 -0.61 38.36 -6.95
C SER A 12 -1.41 37.05 -6.93
N LEU A 13 -0.73 35.93 -7.23
CA LEU A 13 -1.08 34.58 -6.80
C LEU A 13 -0.79 34.46 -5.31
N ALA A 14 -1.67 35.04 -4.49
CA ALA A 14 -1.69 34.83 -3.05
C ALA A 14 -3.14 35.06 -2.64
N LEU A 15 -3.92 33.98 -2.61
CA LEU A 15 -5.22 33.81 -1.93
C LEU A 15 -5.80 32.45 -2.38
N CYS A 16 -5.13 31.36 -2.03
CA CYS A 16 -5.76 30.04 -1.96
C CYS A 16 -4.97 29.11 -1.02
N HIS A 17 -4.59 29.62 0.15
CA HIS A 17 -3.86 28.85 1.17
C HIS A 17 -4.45 28.95 2.58
N ASP A 18 -5.64 29.56 2.74
CA ASP A 18 -6.19 29.89 4.06
C ASP A 18 -7.60 29.33 4.31
N ARG A 19 -7.92 28.16 3.74
CA ARG A 19 -9.21 27.51 4.01
C ARG A 19 -9.14 25.99 4.13
N ILE A 20 -8.12 25.47 4.83
CA ILE A 20 -8.09 24.08 5.29
C ILE A 20 -7.67 24.05 6.77
N VAL A 21 -8.42 24.72 7.64
CA VAL A 21 -8.52 24.34 9.06
C VAL A 21 -9.92 24.71 9.55
N ARG A 22 -10.88 23.80 9.38
CA ARG A 22 -12.05 23.76 10.27
C ARG A 22 -12.26 22.32 10.71
N GLN A 23 -12.01 22.13 12.01
CA GLN A 23 -12.32 20.93 12.76
C GLN A 23 -13.83 20.65 12.63
N HIS A 24 -14.19 19.49 12.08
CA HIS A 24 -15.54 18.95 12.23
C HIS A 24 -15.51 17.84 13.27
N THR A 25 -16.11 18.14 14.42
CA THR A 25 -16.49 17.17 15.44
C THR A 25 -17.59 16.27 14.87
N TRP A 26 -17.40 14.96 14.94
CA TRP A 26 -18.37 13.95 14.53
C TRP A 26 -19.38 13.72 15.67
N ASP A 27 -20.64 14.15 15.50
CA ASP A 27 -21.77 13.80 16.39
C ASP A 27 -22.41 12.52 15.83
N GLY A 28 -22.11 11.39 16.48
CA GLY A 28 -22.51 10.05 16.06
C GLY A 28 -24.02 9.79 16.18
N ARG A 29 -24.81 10.27 15.23
CA ARG A 29 -26.22 9.90 15.09
C ARG A 29 -26.62 9.53 13.66
N ALA A 30 -26.71 8.21 13.47
CA ALA A 30 -27.69 7.43 12.71
C ALA A 30 -27.91 7.68 11.21
N GLY A 31 -27.78 6.59 10.46
CA GLY A 31 -28.31 6.39 9.11
C GLY A 31 -28.29 4.91 8.75
N GLU A 32 -29.17 4.12 9.40
CA GLU A 32 -29.45 2.73 9.06
C GLU A 32 -29.93 2.61 7.60
N GLN A 33 -29.23 1.82 6.78
CA GLN A 33 -29.87 1.02 5.75
C GLN A 33 -29.43 -0.44 5.90
N LEU A 34 -30.42 -1.25 6.22
CA LEU A 34 -30.35 -2.68 6.52
C LEU A 34 -30.21 -3.48 5.22
N ASN A 35 -29.23 -4.37 5.16
CA ASN A 35 -29.36 -5.62 4.43
C ASN A 35 -29.12 -6.78 5.39
N SER A 36 -30.18 -7.55 5.61
CA SER A 36 -30.24 -8.65 6.57
C SER A 36 -29.64 -9.94 5.97
N VAL A 37 -28.58 -10.49 6.57
CA VAL A 37 -28.29 -11.92 6.50
C VAL A 37 -27.78 -12.42 7.86
N LYS A 38 -28.63 -13.21 8.52
CA LYS A 38 -28.42 -14.27 9.53
C LYS A 38 -27.14 -14.22 10.42
N GLY A 39 -27.33 -13.74 11.65
CA GLY A 39 -27.18 -14.60 12.83
C GLY A 39 -25.80 -14.74 13.50
N THR A 40 -25.35 -13.71 14.24
CA THR A 40 -24.82 -13.85 15.63
C THR A 40 -24.76 -12.45 16.26
N ARG A 41 -25.43 -12.22 17.40
CA ARG A 41 -25.27 -10.99 18.19
C ARG A 41 -24.20 -11.22 19.25
N VAL A 42 -23.10 -10.48 19.20
CA VAL A 42 -22.19 -10.35 20.33
C VAL A 42 -22.52 -9.02 21.03
N ALA A 43 -22.97 -9.11 22.28
CA ALA A 43 -23.26 -7.93 23.10
C ALA A 43 -21.95 -7.30 23.59
N ALA A 44 -21.79 -5.99 23.39
CA ALA A 44 -20.73 -5.22 24.04
C ALA A 44 -21.10 -4.93 25.51
N PRO A 45 -20.18 -5.04 26.48
CA PRO A 45 -20.48 -4.72 27.87
C PRO A 45 -20.56 -3.19 28.07
N ALA A 46 -21.62 -2.74 28.75
CA ALA A 46 -21.81 -1.36 29.19
C ALA A 46 -21.14 -1.13 30.56
N GLY A 47 -20.23 -0.16 30.63
CA GLY A 47 -19.63 0.33 31.88
C GLY A 47 -18.48 1.32 31.63
N PRO A 48 -18.26 2.33 32.49
CA PRO A 48 -17.25 3.36 32.25
C PRO A 48 -15.83 2.81 32.44
N GLY A 49 -14.91 3.13 31.53
CA GLY A 49 -13.49 2.78 31.58
C GLY A 49 -12.62 3.88 30.99
N VAL A 50 -11.37 3.98 31.44
CA VAL A 50 -10.37 4.94 30.96
C VAL A 50 -9.49 4.25 29.92
N VAL A 51 -9.29 4.89 28.77
CA VAL A 51 -8.44 4.39 27.67
C VAL A 51 -7.05 5.01 27.80
N GLU A 52 -6.05 4.18 28.08
CA GLU A 52 -4.64 4.52 27.84
C GLU A 52 -4.05 3.48 26.87
N ARG A 53 -3.50 3.95 25.75
CA ARG A 53 -2.85 3.13 24.71
C ARG A 53 -3.67 1.93 24.21
N GLY A 54 -4.95 2.15 23.90
CA GLY A 54 -5.72 1.24 23.04
C GLY A 54 -6.10 -0.13 23.62
N VAL A 55 -5.94 -0.36 24.93
CA VAL A 55 -6.37 -1.60 25.60
C VAL A 55 -7.26 -1.27 26.79
N VAL A 56 -8.47 -1.85 26.83
CA VAL A 56 -9.40 -1.73 27.97
C VAL A 56 -9.05 -2.81 29.00
N VAL A 57 -8.59 -2.39 30.19
CA VAL A 57 -8.32 -3.30 31.31
C VAL A 57 -9.43 -3.17 32.36
N PRO A 58 -10.15 -4.26 32.72
CA PRO A 58 -11.15 -4.21 33.78
C PRO A 58 -10.49 -4.11 35.17
N LEU A 59 -11.08 -3.31 36.05
CA LEU A 59 -10.62 -3.14 37.43
C LEU A 59 -11.07 -4.31 38.32
N GLY A 60 -10.12 -5.14 38.75
CA GLY A 60 -10.12 -5.74 40.10
C GLY A 60 -10.08 -7.28 40.21
N GLY A 61 -9.05 -7.79 40.90
CA GLY A 61 -9.03 -9.13 41.50
C GLY A 61 -7.63 -9.57 41.94
N ARG A 62 -7.33 -9.53 43.25
CA ARG A 62 -6.08 -10.02 43.87
C ARG A 62 -6.00 -11.55 43.75
N GLY A 63 -4.81 -12.09 43.47
CA GLY A 63 -4.55 -13.54 43.45
C GLY A 63 -3.07 -13.89 43.34
N GLU A 64 -2.40 -13.84 44.50
CA GLU A 64 -1.21 -14.56 45.00
C GLU A 64 -0.12 -15.11 44.05
N ASP A 65 1.10 -14.62 44.29
CA ASP A 65 2.41 -15.18 43.92
C ASP A 65 2.58 -16.65 44.36
N ARG A 66 3.18 -17.47 43.49
CA ARG A 66 3.92 -18.66 43.91
C ARG A 66 5.21 -18.82 43.11
N ASP A 67 6.30 -18.60 43.81
CA ASP A 67 7.69 -18.88 43.45
C ASP A 67 7.90 -20.35 43.05
N LEU A 68 8.54 -20.57 41.90
CA LEU A 68 9.10 -21.85 41.50
C LEU A 68 10.52 -21.96 42.05
N GLN A 69 10.69 -22.72 43.13
CA GLN A 69 11.99 -23.18 43.62
C GLN A 69 12.45 -24.42 42.85
N VAL A 70 13.71 -24.42 42.42
CA VAL A 70 14.41 -25.57 41.83
C VAL A 70 15.29 -26.22 42.92
N PRO A 71 15.26 -27.54 43.14
CA PRO A 71 16.29 -28.22 43.92
C PRO A 71 17.32 -28.93 43.02
N LEU A 72 18.57 -28.85 43.48
CA LEU A 72 19.78 -29.46 42.95
C LEU A 72 20.00 -30.87 43.53
N ASP A 73 20.82 -31.63 42.79
CA ASP A 73 21.70 -32.75 43.19
C ASP A 73 21.16 -34.19 43.35
N GLY A 74 21.85 -35.11 42.65
CA GLY A 74 22.51 -36.25 43.32
C GLY A 74 22.13 -37.68 42.89
N ASP A 75 23.02 -38.28 42.09
CA ASP A 75 23.42 -39.70 42.05
C ASP A 75 22.44 -40.87 41.79
N SER A 76 22.83 -41.68 40.79
CA SER A 76 22.41 -43.08 40.53
C SER A 76 23.22 -44.07 41.41
N PRO A 77 23.15 -45.43 41.30
CA PRO A 77 22.31 -46.33 40.48
C PRO A 77 21.72 -47.56 41.25
N GLY A 78 20.79 -48.33 40.66
CA GLY A 78 20.35 -49.58 41.31
C GLY A 78 19.33 -50.46 40.57
N SER A 79 19.82 -51.35 39.71
CA SER A 79 19.39 -52.75 39.45
C SER A 79 17.91 -53.20 39.53
N MET A 80 17.44 -53.69 38.37
CA MET A 80 16.85 -55.03 38.15
C MET A 80 15.36 -55.32 38.46
N LYS A 81 14.59 -55.32 37.35
CA LYS A 81 13.52 -56.24 36.88
C LYS A 81 12.36 -56.61 37.80
N ILE A 82 11.13 -56.29 37.36
CA ILE A 82 10.00 -57.24 37.31
C ILE A 82 9.14 -56.91 36.08
N GLY A 83 8.74 -57.95 35.33
CA GLY A 83 7.97 -57.84 34.10
C GLY A 83 6.45 -57.89 34.28
N SER A 84 5.80 -57.81 33.11
CA SER A 84 4.42 -58.15 32.74
C SER A 84 3.27 -57.31 33.33
N SER A 85 2.71 -56.41 32.50
CA SER A 85 1.38 -56.63 31.91
C SER A 85 1.04 -55.50 30.93
N GLU A 86 0.40 -55.88 29.84
CA GLU A 86 0.14 -55.11 28.64
C GLU A 86 -0.84 -53.96 28.88
N LEU A 87 -0.48 -52.75 28.40
CA LEU A 87 -1.46 -51.75 27.97
C LEU A 87 -0.95 -51.07 26.70
N ASN A 88 -1.47 -51.60 25.59
CA ASN A 88 -1.66 -51.02 24.27
C ASN A 88 -1.30 -49.52 24.15
N ARG A 89 -0.12 -49.23 23.61
CA ARG A 89 0.18 -47.94 22.99
C ARG A 89 0.43 -48.22 21.52
N GLY A 90 -0.51 -47.80 20.67
CA GLY A 90 -0.35 -47.87 19.23
C GLY A 90 1.00 -47.27 18.83
N GLU A 91 1.71 -47.99 17.96
CA GLU A 91 2.86 -47.46 17.25
C GLU A 91 2.47 -46.14 16.59
N VAL A 92 3.06 -45.05 17.06
CA VAL A 92 3.11 -43.82 16.28
C VAL A 92 4.11 -44.12 15.17
N ASP A 93 3.60 -44.28 13.95
CA ASP A 93 4.42 -44.36 12.75
C ASP A 93 5.30 -43.10 12.64
N MET A 94 6.58 -43.25 12.99
CA MET A 94 7.60 -42.21 12.91
C MET A 94 8.07 -41.93 11.48
N SER A 95 7.48 -42.57 10.45
CA SER A 95 7.91 -42.44 9.05
C SER A 95 7.51 -41.11 8.37
N ARG A 96 6.79 -40.23 9.07
CA ARG A 96 6.54 -38.85 8.63
C ARG A 96 7.10 -37.83 9.60
N ALA A 97 8.34 -38.06 10.06
CA ALA A 97 9.16 -37.00 10.62
C ALA A 97 9.31 -35.89 9.57
N GLY A 98 8.43 -34.88 9.68
CA GLY A 98 8.53 -33.65 8.92
C GLY A 98 9.95 -33.11 9.03
N THR A 99 10.49 -32.72 7.89
CA THR A 99 11.77 -32.04 7.78
C THR A 99 11.92 -31.01 8.89
N THR A 100 12.92 -31.23 9.76
CA THR A 100 13.37 -30.23 10.73
C THR A 100 13.54 -28.90 9.99
N PRO A 101 13.04 -27.75 10.49
CA PRO A 101 13.21 -26.48 9.80
C PRO A 101 14.70 -26.28 9.52
N ALA A 102 15.06 -26.13 8.25
CA ALA A 102 16.44 -25.93 7.86
C ALA A 102 17.01 -24.75 8.66
N HIS A 103 18.08 -25.00 9.40
CA HIS A 103 18.76 -23.98 10.19
C HIS A 103 19.25 -22.90 9.21
N ARG A 104 18.58 -21.73 9.16
CA ARG A 104 19.03 -20.61 8.33
C ARG A 104 20.25 -19.98 9.00
N PRO A 105 21.45 -20.01 8.38
CA PRO A 105 22.63 -19.40 8.98
C PRO A 105 22.47 -17.89 9.03
N TRP A 106 22.96 -17.28 10.11
CA TRP A 106 23.16 -15.84 10.16
C TRP A 106 24.36 -15.49 9.29
N VAL A 107 24.15 -14.62 8.30
CA VAL A 107 25.20 -14.15 7.39
C VAL A 107 25.45 -12.68 7.70
N ALA A 108 26.66 -12.35 8.14
CA ALA A 108 27.07 -10.97 8.29
C ALA A 108 27.35 -10.37 6.91
N ALA A 109 26.87 -9.15 6.67
CA ALA A 109 27.17 -8.42 5.45
C ALA A 109 28.63 -7.93 5.46
N GLU A 110 29.28 -7.95 4.31
CA GLU A 110 30.60 -7.33 4.13
C GLU A 110 30.44 -5.80 4.16
N LEU A 111 31.33 -5.14 4.89
CA LEU A 111 31.27 -3.69 5.10
C LEU A 111 32.68 -3.11 5.01
N ASP A 112 32.83 -2.09 4.16
CA ASP A 112 34.01 -1.24 4.18
C ASP A 112 33.94 -0.31 5.42
N SER A 113 34.74 -0.64 6.43
CA SER A 113 34.77 0.10 7.69
C SER A 113 35.34 1.51 7.54
N ASP A 114 36.25 1.71 6.58
CA ASP A 114 36.87 3.02 6.34
C ASP A 114 35.88 3.95 5.62
N GLN A 115 35.16 3.42 4.63
CA GLN A 115 34.07 4.15 3.95
C GLN A 115 32.95 4.50 4.95
N ALA A 116 32.58 3.59 5.83
CA ALA A 116 31.56 3.85 6.87
C ALA A 116 32.00 4.96 7.83
N ALA A 117 33.27 4.95 8.24
CA ALA A 117 33.82 5.98 9.11
C ALA A 117 33.90 7.35 8.41
N GLU A 118 34.17 7.40 7.11
CA GLU A 118 34.15 8.64 6.34
C GLU A 118 32.74 9.20 6.19
N LEU A 119 31.77 8.38 5.79
CA LEU A 119 30.38 8.81 5.66
C LEU A 119 29.83 9.33 7.00
N ALA A 120 30.16 8.65 8.12
CA ALA A 120 29.81 9.10 9.47
C ALA A 120 30.39 10.49 9.79
N ARG A 121 31.66 10.76 9.43
CA ARG A 121 32.28 12.08 9.63
C ARG A 121 31.61 13.17 8.80
N GLN A 122 31.31 12.89 7.52
CA GLN A 122 30.75 13.88 6.59
C GLN A 122 29.31 14.29 6.94
N THR A 123 28.52 13.32 7.41
CA THR A 123 27.10 13.48 7.74
C THR A 123 26.87 13.84 9.21
N GLY A 124 27.83 13.60 10.09
CA GLY A 124 27.66 13.71 11.55
C GLY A 124 26.83 12.57 12.16
N LEU A 125 26.54 11.51 11.39
CA LEU A 125 25.81 10.34 11.85
C LEU A 125 26.70 9.42 12.71
N SER A 126 26.06 8.56 13.51
CA SER A 126 26.79 7.48 14.19
C SER A 126 27.36 6.48 13.18
N LEU A 127 28.49 5.85 13.52
CA LEU A 127 29.12 4.83 12.67
C LEU A 127 28.13 3.72 12.27
N VAL A 128 27.28 3.27 13.21
CA VAL A 128 26.28 2.23 12.95
C VAL A 128 25.28 2.66 11.86
N VAL A 129 24.80 3.90 11.90
CA VAL A 129 23.86 4.42 10.89
C VAL A 129 24.56 4.54 9.53
N ALA A 130 25.77 5.09 9.49
CA ALA A 130 26.54 5.18 8.24
C ALA A 130 26.82 3.80 7.62
N SER A 131 27.17 2.80 8.44
CA SER A 131 27.33 1.42 7.99
C SER A 131 26.04 0.86 7.38
N LEU A 132 24.88 1.11 8.01
CA LEU A 132 23.59 0.64 7.51
C LEU A 132 23.14 1.34 6.22
N LEU A 133 23.59 2.57 5.97
CA LEU A 133 23.37 3.30 4.71
C LEU A 133 24.23 2.73 3.58
N LEU A 134 25.51 2.46 3.85
CA LEU A 134 26.39 1.81 2.87
C LEU A 134 25.89 0.43 2.46
N LEU A 135 25.40 -0.37 3.41
CA LEU A 135 24.80 -1.67 3.11
C LEU A 135 23.51 -1.57 2.28
N ARG A 136 22.93 -0.37 2.15
CA ARG A 136 21.80 -0.07 1.26
C ARG A 136 22.23 0.58 -0.07
N GLY A 137 23.53 0.71 -0.33
CA GLY A 137 24.08 1.37 -1.52
C GLY A 137 24.03 2.90 -1.47
N ILE A 138 23.87 3.48 -0.27
CA ILE A 138 23.87 4.93 -0.06
C ILE A 138 25.26 5.33 0.40
N GLU A 139 26.06 5.86 -0.53
CA GLU A 139 27.52 5.94 -0.38
C GLU A 139 28.06 7.33 -0.08
N ASP A 140 27.31 8.37 -0.40
CA ASP A 140 27.72 9.76 -0.22
C ASP A 140 26.79 10.54 0.71
N LYS A 141 27.27 11.71 1.12
CA LYS A 141 26.60 12.59 2.06
C LYS A 141 25.24 13.06 1.53
N GLU A 142 25.21 13.49 0.27
CA GLU A 142 24.02 14.04 -0.36
C GLU A 142 22.90 12.99 -0.46
N ALA A 143 23.23 11.76 -0.84
CA ALA A 143 22.32 10.62 -0.88
C ALA A 143 21.86 10.22 0.52
N ALA A 144 22.75 10.25 1.52
CA ALA A 144 22.39 9.99 2.91
C ALA A 144 21.40 11.02 3.47
N GLU A 145 21.64 12.31 3.21
CA GLU A 145 20.75 13.40 3.60
C GLU A 145 19.39 13.27 2.89
N ALA A 146 19.37 13.04 1.58
CA ALA A 146 18.14 12.85 0.82
C ALA A 146 17.32 11.64 1.28
N TYR A 147 17.98 10.55 1.67
CA TYR A 147 17.32 9.34 2.17
C TYR A 147 16.73 9.52 3.58
N LEU A 148 17.46 10.20 4.46
CA LEU A 148 17.05 10.36 5.86
C LEU A 148 16.07 11.51 6.09
N ASP A 149 16.10 12.54 5.23
CA ASP A 149 15.21 13.70 5.28
C ASP A 149 14.52 13.92 3.92
N PRO A 150 13.63 13.01 3.50
CA PRO A 150 12.94 13.13 2.24
C PRO A 150 11.96 14.31 2.26
N SER A 151 11.90 15.04 1.15
CA SER A 151 11.00 16.17 0.97
C SER A 151 10.12 15.97 -0.26
N LEU A 152 8.86 16.39 -0.18
CA LEU A 152 7.97 16.43 -1.35
C LEU A 152 8.50 17.34 -2.46
N LEU A 153 9.35 18.32 -2.13
CA LEU A 153 10.03 19.18 -3.10
C LEU A 153 11.12 18.45 -3.89
N SER A 154 11.54 17.28 -3.41
CA SER A 154 12.55 16.43 -4.04
C SER A 154 11.94 15.33 -4.91
N LEU A 155 10.60 15.30 -5.07
CA LEU A 155 9.95 14.39 -6.00
C LEU A 155 10.37 14.71 -7.44
N HIS A 156 10.55 13.66 -8.24
CA HIS A 156 10.76 13.79 -9.67
C HIS A 156 9.56 14.47 -10.33
N ASP A 157 9.78 15.11 -11.48
CA ASP A 157 8.68 15.67 -12.26
C ASP A 157 7.78 14.51 -12.70
N PRO A 158 6.48 14.47 -12.33
CA PRO A 158 5.58 13.41 -12.76
C PRO A 158 5.52 13.30 -14.29
N GLY A 159 5.82 14.37 -15.03
CA GLY A 159 5.93 14.35 -16.48
C GLY A 159 7.01 13.42 -17.05
N GLU A 160 7.92 12.92 -16.21
CA GLU A 160 8.94 11.94 -16.57
C GLU A 160 8.42 10.48 -16.48
N ILE A 161 7.20 10.27 -15.93
CA ILE A 161 6.52 8.98 -16.00
C ILE A 161 5.96 8.81 -17.42
N PRO A 162 6.33 7.72 -18.14
CA PRO A 162 5.85 7.50 -19.50
C PRO A 162 4.33 7.57 -19.59
N ASP A 163 3.84 8.22 -20.64
CA ASP A 163 2.41 8.46 -20.94
C ASP A 163 1.59 9.21 -19.89
N LEU A 164 2.12 9.58 -18.71
CA LEU A 164 1.34 10.29 -17.67
C LEU A 164 0.74 11.60 -18.20
N GLN A 165 1.56 12.43 -18.87
CA GLN A 165 1.10 13.71 -19.43
C GLN A 165 0.06 13.50 -20.55
N THR A 166 0.17 12.41 -21.30
CA THR A 166 -0.77 12.08 -22.37
C THR A 166 -2.10 11.59 -21.78
N ALA A 167 -2.06 10.70 -20.80
CA ALA A 167 -3.20 10.23 -20.04
C ALA A 167 -3.94 11.39 -19.35
N ALA A 168 -3.22 12.27 -18.64
CA ALA A 168 -3.81 13.42 -17.97
C ALA A 168 -4.52 14.38 -18.95
N ARG A 169 -3.94 14.63 -20.13
CA ARG A 169 -4.60 15.42 -21.18
C ARG A 169 -5.85 14.73 -21.70
N ARG A 170 -5.78 13.42 -21.97
CA ARG A 170 -6.93 12.67 -22.50
C ARG A 170 -8.09 12.63 -21.51
N ILE A 171 -7.80 12.42 -20.23
CA ILE A 171 -8.77 12.49 -19.14
C ILE A 171 -9.43 13.87 -19.08
N ASP A 172 -8.66 14.96 -19.18
CA ASP A 172 -9.20 16.32 -19.17
C ASP A 172 -10.01 16.65 -20.43
N GLU A 173 -9.66 16.09 -21.59
CA GLU A 173 -10.46 16.19 -22.82
C GLU A 173 -11.84 15.54 -22.65
N VAL A 174 -11.89 14.27 -22.21
CA VAL A 174 -13.16 13.56 -21.96
C VAL A 174 -14.03 14.34 -20.97
N ARG A 175 -13.42 14.85 -19.89
CA ARG A 175 -14.11 15.72 -18.93
C ARG A 175 -14.70 16.98 -19.58
N ARG A 176 -13.93 17.70 -20.39
CA ARG A 176 -14.37 18.95 -21.03
C ARG A 176 -15.46 18.72 -22.07
N GLU A 177 -15.46 17.55 -22.69
CA GLU A 177 -16.50 17.10 -23.62
C GLU A 177 -17.79 16.65 -22.90
N GLY A 178 -17.77 16.59 -21.57
CA GLY A 178 -18.91 16.17 -20.75
C GLY A 178 -19.05 14.65 -20.65
N GLY A 179 -17.99 13.90 -20.97
CA GLY A 179 -17.95 12.45 -20.83
C GLY A 179 -17.93 11.99 -19.38
N THR A 180 -18.34 10.74 -19.19
CA THR A 180 -18.41 10.08 -17.88
C THR A 180 -17.15 9.26 -17.65
N ILE A 181 -16.52 9.48 -16.49
CA ILE A 181 -15.29 8.78 -16.09
C ILE A 181 -15.61 7.79 -14.97
N GLY A 182 -15.03 6.59 -15.07
CA GLY A 182 -15.05 5.56 -14.05
C GLY A 182 -13.65 5.23 -13.54
N ILE A 183 -13.52 4.96 -12.25
CA ILE A 183 -12.28 4.48 -11.63
C ILE A 183 -12.42 2.98 -11.35
N TYR A 184 -11.48 2.17 -11.83
CA TYR A 184 -11.38 0.76 -11.51
C TYR A 184 -10.15 0.56 -10.63
N GLY A 185 -10.33 0.22 -9.35
CA GLY A 185 -9.22 -0.01 -8.42
C GLY A 185 -8.99 -1.45 -8.08
N ASP A 186 -7.91 -1.72 -7.34
CA ASP A 186 -7.68 -2.99 -6.66
C ASP A 186 -8.26 -2.99 -5.23
N TYR A 187 -8.45 -4.18 -4.67
CA TYR A 187 -9.03 -4.42 -3.35
C TYR A 187 -8.06 -4.22 -2.19
N ASP A 188 -6.76 -4.10 -2.44
CA ASP A 188 -5.77 -3.93 -1.38
C ASP A 188 -5.65 -2.45 -0.92
N VAL A 189 -4.75 -2.16 0.01
CA VAL A 189 -4.64 -0.81 0.58
C VAL A 189 -4.18 0.21 -0.47
N ASP A 190 -3.30 -0.19 -1.39
CA ASP A 190 -2.78 0.66 -2.44
C ASP A 190 -3.90 1.00 -3.44
N GLY A 191 -4.58 -0.01 -3.99
CA GLY A 191 -5.73 0.17 -4.88
C GLY A 191 -6.91 0.93 -4.28
N VAL A 192 -7.30 0.63 -3.03
CA VAL A 192 -8.38 1.33 -2.33
C VAL A 192 -8.02 2.80 -2.08
N SER A 193 -6.77 3.07 -1.66
CA SER A 193 -6.33 4.44 -1.40
C SER A 193 -6.19 5.27 -2.69
N SER A 194 -5.69 4.66 -3.77
CA SER A 194 -5.64 5.24 -5.11
C SER A 194 -7.03 5.60 -5.62
N THR A 195 -7.98 4.68 -5.47
CA THR A 195 -9.38 4.90 -5.86
C THR A 195 -9.97 6.08 -5.10
N ALA A 196 -9.81 6.09 -3.77
CA ALA A 196 -10.31 7.18 -2.94
C ALA A 196 -9.66 8.53 -3.28
N LEU A 197 -8.36 8.55 -3.61
CA LEU A 197 -7.63 9.73 -4.03
C LEU A 197 -8.22 10.32 -5.31
N LEU A 198 -8.38 9.50 -6.35
CA LEU A 198 -8.94 9.97 -7.63
C LEU A 198 -10.39 10.40 -7.49
N VAL A 199 -11.24 9.66 -6.76
CA VAL A 199 -12.63 10.06 -6.50
C VAL A 199 -12.67 11.45 -5.85
N LYS A 200 -11.86 11.68 -4.80
CA LYS A 200 -11.77 12.99 -4.13
C LYS A 200 -11.23 14.09 -5.04
N ALA A 201 -10.26 13.79 -5.89
CA ALA A 201 -9.70 14.75 -6.84
C ALA A 201 -10.78 15.20 -7.85
N PHE A 202 -11.54 14.26 -8.40
CA PHE A 202 -12.64 14.53 -9.32
C PHE A 202 -13.82 15.26 -8.66
N GLU A 203 -14.17 14.92 -7.42
CA GLU A 203 -15.13 15.69 -6.61
C GLU A 203 -14.70 17.15 -6.44
N ALA A 204 -13.42 17.38 -6.12
CA ALA A 204 -12.87 18.73 -5.98
C ALA A 204 -12.87 19.53 -7.30
N LEU A 205 -12.81 18.83 -8.45
CA LEU A 205 -12.95 19.41 -9.79
C LEU A 205 -14.42 19.64 -10.21
N GLY A 206 -15.38 19.24 -9.37
CA GLY A 206 -16.82 19.40 -9.63
C GLY A 206 -17.40 18.40 -10.63
N GLN A 207 -16.70 17.28 -10.88
CA GLN A 207 -17.15 16.20 -11.74
C GLN A 207 -17.06 14.88 -10.96
N PRO A 208 -18.10 14.49 -10.21
CA PRO A 208 -18.08 13.21 -9.50
C PRO A 208 -17.94 12.05 -10.50
N VAL A 209 -17.14 11.06 -10.13
CA VAL A 209 -16.90 9.84 -10.90
C VAL A 209 -17.48 8.63 -10.19
N SER A 210 -17.77 7.57 -10.94
CA SER A 210 -18.09 6.27 -10.36
C SER A 210 -16.81 5.48 -10.09
N SER A 211 -16.83 4.61 -9.08
CA SER A 211 -15.72 3.71 -8.78
C SER A 211 -16.18 2.28 -8.69
N TYR A 212 -15.31 1.35 -9.04
CA TYR A 212 -15.49 -0.09 -8.87
C TYR A 212 -14.22 -0.69 -8.26
N ILE A 213 -14.40 -1.59 -7.31
CA ILE A 213 -13.35 -2.37 -6.66
C ILE A 213 -13.81 -3.83 -6.73
N PRO A 214 -13.02 -4.75 -7.31
CA PRO A 214 -13.40 -6.14 -7.43
C PRO A 214 -13.42 -6.84 -6.08
N ASP A 215 -14.30 -7.83 -5.92
CA ASP A 215 -14.27 -8.72 -4.77
C ASP A 215 -13.14 -9.75 -4.96
N ARG A 216 -12.16 -9.69 -4.07
CA ARG A 216 -10.99 -10.57 -4.08
C ARG A 216 -11.32 -12.07 -4.12
N LEU A 217 -12.39 -12.48 -3.45
CA LEU A 217 -12.73 -13.91 -3.29
C LEU A 217 -13.54 -14.43 -4.47
N THR A 218 -14.41 -13.61 -5.05
CA THR A 218 -15.32 -14.05 -6.12
C THR A 218 -14.86 -13.66 -7.52
N GLU A 219 -14.17 -12.54 -7.66
CA GLU A 219 -13.75 -11.98 -8.96
C GLU A 219 -12.23 -12.10 -9.16
N GLY A 220 -11.46 -12.09 -8.07
CA GLY A 220 -10.01 -12.28 -8.12
C GLY A 220 -9.27 -10.95 -8.28
N TYR A 221 -8.07 -11.02 -8.88
CA TYR A 221 -7.18 -9.87 -9.09
C TYR A 221 -7.17 -9.45 -10.56
N GLY A 222 -7.03 -8.14 -10.80
CA GLY A 222 -7.01 -7.56 -12.13
C GLY A 222 -8.39 -7.13 -12.64
N LEU A 223 -8.42 -6.74 -13.91
CA LEU A 223 -9.65 -6.44 -14.62
C LEU A 223 -10.48 -7.71 -14.84
N ASN A 224 -11.80 -7.55 -14.92
CA ASN A 224 -12.68 -8.60 -15.40
C ASN A 224 -13.68 -8.05 -16.42
N ILE A 225 -14.06 -8.91 -17.37
CA ILE A 225 -14.90 -8.55 -18.51
C ILE A 225 -16.30 -8.11 -18.04
N GLU A 226 -16.87 -8.80 -17.06
CA GLU A 226 -18.20 -8.52 -16.54
C GLU A 226 -18.30 -7.12 -15.95
N ALA A 227 -17.29 -6.69 -15.20
CA ALA A 227 -17.20 -5.36 -14.61
C ALA A 227 -17.02 -4.27 -15.68
N LEU A 228 -16.13 -4.49 -16.65
CA LEU A 228 -15.92 -3.56 -17.77
C LEU A 228 -17.19 -3.42 -18.62
N GLU A 229 -17.90 -4.53 -18.88
CA GLU A 229 -19.17 -4.50 -19.58
C GLU A 229 -20.25 -3.76 -18.77
N ALA A 230 -20.32 -3.97 -17.45
CA ALA A 230 -21.23 -3.24 -16.58
C ALA A 230 -20.92 -1.74 -16.51
N MET A 231 -19.63 -1.36 -16.57
CA MET A 231 -19.19 0.04 -16.64
C MET A 231 -19.61 0.68 -17.97
N ALA A 232 -19.38 0.00 -19.10
CA ALA A 232 -19.85 0.45 -20.41
C ALA A 232 -21.38 0.60 -20.46
N GLN A 233 -22.13 -0.35 -19.90
CA GLN A 233 -23.60 -0.28 -19.81
C GLN A 233 -24.11 0.88 -18.96
N LYS A 234 -23.33 1.35 -17.99
CA LYS A 234 -23.62 2.55 -17.20
C LYS A 234 -23.32 3.86 -17.94
N GLY A 235 -22.82 3.79 -19.18
CA GLY A 235 -22.47 4.94 -20.00
C GLY A 235 -21.16 5.60 -19.59
N ILE A 236 -20.21 4.83 -19.04
CA ILE A 236 -18.85 5.31 -18.78
C ILE A 236 -18.11 5.36 -20.12
N ASP A 237 -17.56 6.54 -20.45
CA ASP A 237 -16.83 6.78 -21.69
C ASP A 237 -15.33 6.45 -21.55
N LEU A 238 -14.77 6.66 -20.35
CA LEU A 238 -13.37 6.39 -20.04
C LEU A 238 -13.23 5.74 -18.65
N VAL A 239 -12.51 4.62 -18.59
CA VAL A 239 -12.09 3.97 -17.34
C VAL A 239 -10.63 4.32 -17.05
N ILE A 240 -10.35 4.71 -15.81
CA ILE A 240 -8.99 4.82 -15.27
C ILE A 240 -8.79 3.64 -14.34
N THR A 241 -7.87 2.74 -14.66
CA THR A 241 -7.46 1.70 -13.71
C THR A 241 -6.43 2.29 -12.74
N VAL A 242 -6.48 1.88 -11.48
CA VAL A 242 -5.47 2.19 -10.47
C VAL A 242 -5.02 0.91 -9.80
N ASP A 243 -3.71 0.77 -9.65
CA ASP A 243 -3.08 -0.40 -9.01
C ASP A 243 -3.40 -1.74 -9.72
N GLY A 244 -3.53 -1.71 -11.04
CA GLY A 244 -3.82 -2.90 -11.82
C GLY A 244 -4.07 -2.61 -13.30
N GLY A 245 -4.26 -3.65 -14.09
CA GLY A 245 -4.56 -3.56 -15.53
C GLY A 245 -3.36 -3.74 -16.46
N SER A 246 -2.11 -3.63 -15.99
CA SER A 246 -0.94 -3.71 -16.89
C SER A 246 -0.75 -5.06 -17.57
N ASN A 247 -1.29 -6.14 -16.99
CA ASN A 247 -1.18 -7.51 -17.50
C ASN A 247 -2.52 -8.09 -18.01
N ASP A 248 -3.61 -7.31 -17.97
CA ASP A 248 -4.97 -7.79 -18.29
C ASP A 248 -5.30 -7.62 -19.79
N ILE A 249 -4.49 -8.27 -20.62
CA ILE A 249 -4.47 -8.04 -22.08
C ILE A 249 -5.83 -8.32 -22.72
N ALA A 250 -6.47 -9.44 -22.36
CA ALA A 250 -7.74 -9.86 -22.96
C ALA A 250 -8.89 -8.91 -22.59
N GLU A 251 -8.87 -8.40 -21.36
CA GLU A 251 -9.84 -7.46 -20.81
C GLU A 251 -9.72 -6.08 -21.47
N LEU A 252 -8.49 -5.62 -21.69
CA LEU A 252 -8.21 -4.37 -22.42
C LEU A 252 -8.60 -4.47 -23.90
N GLU A 253 -8.33 -5.61 -24.55
CA GLU A 253 -8.81 -5.87 -25.91
C GLU A 253 -10.34 -5.88 -25.97
N PHE A 254 -11.00 -6.54 -25.02
CA PHE A 254 -12.46 -6.55 -24.91
C PHE A 254 -13.03 -5.14 -24.76
N ALA A 255 -12.47 -4.32 -23.86
CA ALA A 255 -12.91 -2.94 -23.65
C ALA A 255 -12.81 -2.13 -24.94
N ARG A 256 -11.67 -2.22 -25.63
CA ARG A 256 -11.43 -1.54 -26.92
C ARG A 256 -12.45 -1.97 -27.98
N ASP A 257 -12.72 -3.26 -28.10
CA ASP A 257 -13.66 -3.80 -29.08
C ASP A 257 -15.12 -3.37 -28.81
N ARG A 258 -15.42 -2.97 -27.57
CA ARG A 258 -16.71 -2.38 -27.16
C ARG A 258 -16.72 -0.84 -27.17
N GLY A 259 -15.62 -0.20 -27.58
CA GLY A 259 -15.50 1.25 -27.60
C GLY A 259 -15.39 1.89 -26.21
N LEU A 260 -15.06 1.10 -25.17
CA LEU A 260 -14.76 1.59 -23.83
C LEU A 260 -13.28 1.96 -23.78
N GLU A 261 -12.97 3.24 -23.60
CA GLU A 261 -11.58 3.70 -23.48
C GLU A 261 -11.03 3.36 -22.09
N VAL A 262 -9.81 2.84 -22.02
CA VAL A 262 -9.14 2.50 -20.77
C VAL A 262 -7.76 3.17 -20.72
N VAL A 263 -7.54 3.95 -19.66
CA VAL A 263 -6.23 4.45 -19.24
C VAL A 263 -5.76 3.55 -18.10
N VAL A 264 -4.59 2.93 -18.28
CA VAL A 264 -4.03 2.03 -17.27
C VAL A 264 -3.02 2.79 -16.41
N THR A 265 -3.21 2.78 -15.09
CA THR A 265 -2.21 3.26 -14.13
C THR A 265 -1.87 2.12 -13.17
N ASP A 266 -0.61 1.68 -13.20
CA ASP A 266 -0.17 0.48 -12.51
C ASP A 266 1.35 0.55 -12.24
N HIS A 267 1.83 -0.31 -11.34
CA HIS A 267 3.23 -0.43 -10.96
C HIS A 267 3.74 -1.88 -10.88
N HIS A 268 2.86 -2.86 -11.10
CA HIS A 268 3.20 -4.28 -11.06
C HIS A 268 4.20 -4.69 -12.16
N PRO A 269 5.03 -5.72 -11.94
CA PRO A 269 5.90 -6.22 -13.00
C PRO A 269 5.13 -6.54 -14.28
N ILE A 270 5.54 -5.92 -15.40
CA ILE A 270 4.92 -6.14 -16.70
C ILE A 270 5.47 -7.44 -17.30
N HIS A 271 4.58 -8.40 -17.57
CA HIS A 271 4.91 -9.66 -18.24
C HIS A 271 4.80 -9.55 -19.75
N GLN A 272 3.77 -8.84 -20.22
CA GLN A 272 3.50 -8.56 -21.62
C GLN A 272 3.00 -7.12 -21.75
N MET A 273 3.55 -6.34 -22.69
CA MET A 273 3.09 -4.97 -22.89
C MET A 273 1.70 -4.95 -23.51
N PRO A 274 0.72 -4.24 -22.90
CA PRO A 274 -0.59 -4.05 -23.50
C PRO A 274 -0.51 -3.12 -24.71
N GLU A 275 -1.26 -3.45 -25.76
CA GLU A 275 -1.28 -2.68 -27.01
C GLU A 275 -2.53 -1.82 -27.12
N GLY A 276 -2.36 -0.61 -27.66
CA GLY A 276 -3.49 0.29 -27.98
C GLY A 276 -4.15 0.93 -26.76
N VAL A 277 -3.46 0.99 -25.63
CA VAL A 277 -3.90 1.67 -24.40
C VAL A 277 -2.85 2.69 -23.95
N LEU A 278 -3.27 3.72 -23.21
CA LEU A 278 -2.34 4.60 -22.51
C LEU A 278 -1.91 3.90 -21.21
N LEU A 279 -0.63 3.50 -21.14
CA LEU A 279 -0.06 2.83 -19.98
C LEU A 279 0.86 3.78 -19.21
N VAL A 280 0.33 4.32 -18.12
CA VAL A 280 1.08 5.07 -17.12
C VAL A 280 1.68 4.08 -16.13
N HIS A 281 2.99 3.89 -16.23
CA HIS A 281 3.66 2.90 -15.40
C HIS A 281 5.13 3.29 -15.17
N PRO A 282 5.60 3.41 -13.92
CA PRO A 282 6.93 3.88 -13.60
C PRO A 282 8.02 2.90 -14.05
N ASP A 283 7.77 1.60 -13.93
CA ASP A 283 8.74 0.54 -14.24
C ASP A 283 8.57 -0.08 -15.65
N ARG A 284 8.21 0.74 -16.63
CA ARG A 284 8.07 0.28 -18.02
C ARG A 284 9.39 -0.30 -18.58
N PRO A 285 9.35 -1.46 -19.27
CA PRO A 285 10.56 -2.11 -19.78
C PRO A 285 11.16 -1.41 -21.00
N ASP A 286 10.36 -0.64 -21.75
CA ASP A 286 10.76 0.03 -22.99
C ASP A 286 11.40 1.41 -22.76
N VAL A 287 11.24 2.00 -21.57
CA VAL A 287 11.74 3.34 -21.23
C VAL A 287 12.33 3.34 -19.82
N ALA A 288 13.52 3.91 -19.66
CA ALA A 288 14.06 4.19 -18.33
C ALA A 288 13.26 5.34 -17.69
N SER A 289 12.52 5.05 -16.62
CA SER A 289 11.97 6.08 -15.74
C SER A 289 12.89 6.33 -14.55
N VAL A 290 12.89 7.54 -14.04
CA VAL A 290 13.49 7.90 -12.74
C VAL A 290 12.52 7.72 -11.58
N SER A 291 11.22 7.53 -11.87
CA SER A 291 10.16 7.37 -10.87
C SER A 291 9.90 5.90 -10.52
N ARG A 292 10.90 5.03 -10.69
CA ARG A 292 10.81 3.59 -10.41
C ARG A 292 10.44 3.31 -8.97
N GLY A 293 9.60 2.29 -8.75
CA GLY A 293 9.18 1.89 -7.41
C GLY A 293 8.09 2.76 -6.77
N LEU A 294 7.44 3.64 -7.53
CA LEU A 294 6.16 4.22 -7.09
C LEU A 294 5.10 3.12 -6.96
N SER A 295 4.24 3.27 -5.96
CA SER A 295 3.04 2.45 -5.74
C SER A 295 1.89 2.92 -6.64
N GLY A 296 0.78 2.18 -6.73
CA GLY A 296 -0.42 2.63 -7.45
C GLY A 296 -0.93 4.01 -6.98
N VAL A 297 -0.83 4.29 -5.68
CA VAL A 297 -1.27 5.57 -5.08
C VAL A 297 -0.29 6.73 -5.28
N GLY A 298 0.96 6.43 -5.64
CA GLY A 298 2.07 7.41 -5.73
C GLY A 298 2.09 8.11 -7.07
#